data_AF-X1GCA3-F1
#
_entry.id   AF-X1GCA3-F1
#
_cell.length_a   1.000
_cell.length_b   1.000
_cell.length_c   1.000
_cell.angle_alpha   90.00
_cell.angle_beta   90.00
_cell.angle_gamma   90.00
#
_symmetry.space_group_name_H-M   'P 1'
#
loop_
_entity.id
_entity.type
_entity.pdbx_description
1 polymer ?
#
loop_
_entity_poly.entity_id
_entity_poly.type
_entity_poly.pdbx_seq_one_letter_code
_entity_poly.pdbx_strand_id
1 'polypeptide(L)'
;PESLSMIESGTCWGVNSAVQLPSSLKRLWSDFNYGFVFGHIENDRAISEIVQYAKAARCVKRLKGKKIAFLPHRSGDVPMYDTYPDEARMMGQTGIKISFIYVNELLVKMQKVKEAETEDLTEELYQMCEVIEPTRKEVSLAARQAIALEQLVEEKKVDALAIDMFPGLTPICGMIPCVGMARLIDKGMIVTTEGDLSVAVAALIIKELCGKPVHFWENLMFDEEKNWVLGGHEGGSAGFTMAKRGTRPKLRNTQYINFGNCPGAPYNGVLPQFITNPGPV
;
A
#
# COMPACT_ATOMS: atom_id res chain seq x y z
N PRO A 1 3.15 -33.32 34.19
CA PRO A 1 2.32 -32.12 34.46
C PRO A 1 0.82 -32.44 34.52
N GLU A 2 0.32 -33.28 33.61
CA GLU A 2 -1.10 -33.65 33.53
C GLU A 2 -1.64 -34.43 34.75
N SER A 3 -0.76 -35.01 35.58
CA SER A 3 -1.11 -35.78 36.77
C SER A 3 -0.98 -35.02 38.08
N LEU A 4 -0.58 -33.74 38.06
CA LEU A 4 -0.40 -32.95 39.28
C LEU A 4 -1.73 -32.31 39.69
N SER A 5 -2.09 -32.44 40.96
CA SER A 5 -3.17 -31.65 41.56
C SER A 5 -2.83 -30.15 41.51
N MET A 6 -3.85 -29.30 41.70
CA MET A 6 -3.64 -27.84 41.77
C MET A 6 -2.65 -27.44 42.87
N ILE A 7 -2.65 -28.16 43.99
CA ILE A 7 -1.73 -27.95 45.12
C ILE A 7 -0.30 -28.31 44.72
N GLU A 8 -0.10 -29.45 44.06
CA GLU A 8 1.23 -29.88 43.59
C GLU A 8 1.73 -28.99 42.46
N SER A 9 0.84 -28.49 41.60
CA SER A 9 1.16 -27.50 40.57
C SER A 9 1.63 -26.17 41.17
N GLY A 10 1.18 -25.82 42.39
CA GLY A 10 1.70 -24.68 43.14
C GLY A 10 3.19 -24.78 43.51
N THR A 11 3.79 -25.97 43.43
CA THR A 11 5.24 -26.17 43.61
C THR A 11 6.04 -25.95 42.32
N CYS A 12 5.36 -25.90 41.17
CA CYS A 12 5.96 -25.52 39.89
C CYS A 12 6.01 -23.99 39.81
N TRP A 13 7.18 -23.42 40.11
CA TRP A 13 7.43 -21.98 40.19
C TRP A 13 7.15 -21.18 38.89
N GLY A 14 6.80 -21.82 37.77
CA GLY A 14 6.67 -21.19 36.46
C GLY A 14 5.72 -19.98 36.41
N VAL A 15 4.53 -20.09 37.04
CA VAL A 15 3.56 -18.98 37.09
C VAL A 15 4.07 -17.83 37.96
N ASN A 16 4.69 -18.15 39.11
CA ASN A 16 5.28 -17.14 39.99
C ASN A 16 6.41 -16.39 39.28
N SER A 17 7.32 -17.11 38.62
CA SER A 17 8.41 -16.51 37.84
C SER A 17 7.90 -15.62 36.70
N ALA A 18 6.81 -16.01 36.02
CA ALA A 18 6.19 -15.22 34.97
C ALA A 18 5.59 -13.88 35.45
N VAL A 19 5.27 -13.74 36.75
CA VAL A 19 4.80 -12.48 37.36
C VAL A 19 5.96 -11.68 37.97
N GLN A 20 6.93 -12.35 38.58
CA GLN A 20 8.10 -11.69 39.18
C GLN A 20 9.01 -11.05 38.12
N LEU A 21 9.21 -11.71 36.97
CA LEU A 21 10.09 -11.22 35.92
C LEU A 21 9.61 -9.88 35.32
N PRO A 22 8.36 -9.70 34.87
CA PRO A 22 7.89 -8.42 34.35
C PRO A 22 7.94 -7.29 35.39
N SER A 23 7.68 -7.62 36.67
CA SER A 23 7.79 -6.65 37.76
C SER A 23 9.22 -6.12 37.91
N SER A 24 10.21 -6.99 37.82
CA SER A 24 11.63 -6.59 37.81
C SER A 24 12.00 -5.81 36.55
N LEU A 25 11.56 -6.28 35.38
CA LEU A 25 11.84 -5.62 34.09
C LEU A 25 11.29 -4.19 34.06
N LYS A 26 10.06 -3.97 34.54
CA LYS A 26 9.44 -2.63 34.57
C LYS A 26 10.15 -1.66 35.53
N ARG A 27 10.77 -2.17 36.59
CA ARG A 27 11.60 -1.35 37.52
C ARG A 27 12.95 -0.99 36.93
N LEU A 28 13.54 -1.89 36.15
CA LEU A 28 14.83 -1.67 35.50
C LEU A 28 14.68 -0.79 34.23
N TRP A 29 13.58 -0.95 33.51
CA TRP A 29 13.26 -0.25 32.27
C TRP A 29 11.83 0.26 32.32
N SER A 30 11.65 1.51 32.74
CA SER A 30 10.33 2.14 32.92
C SER A 30 9.48 2.11 31.66
N ASP A 31 10.12 2.15 30.49
CA ASP A 31 9.47 2.23 29.18
C ASP A 31 9.32 0.86 28.51
N PHE A 32 9.67 -0.22 29.22
CA PHE A 32 9.55 -1.57 28.70
C PHE A 32 8.07 -2.00 28.64
N ASN A 33 7.56 -2.13 27.42
CA ASN A 33 6.22 -2.62 27.15
C ASN A 33 6.23 -4.14 27.00
N TYR A 34 5.37 -4.84 27.74
CA TYR A 34 5.17 -6.28 27.61
C TYR A 34 3.67 -6.61 27.60
N GLY A 35 3.32 -7.67 26.87
CA GLY A 35 2.00 -8.30 26.93
C GLY A 35 1.98 -9.42 27.95
N PHE A 36 0.84 -9.65 28.60
CA PHE A 36 0.63 -10.79 29.49
C PHE A 36 -0.57 -11.58 28.99
N VAL A 37 -0.41 -12.90 28.86
CA VAL A 37 -1.47 -13.82 28.45
C VAL A 37 -1.62 -14.88 29.54
N PHE A 38 -2.86 -15.15 29.94
CA PHE A 38 -3.18 -16.14 30.96
C PHE A 38 -4.00 -17.29 30.36
N GLY A 39 -3.53 -18.53 30.54
CA GLY A 39 -4.26 -19.71 30.14
C GLY A 39 -3.42 -20.98 30.18
N HIS A 40 -4.09 -22.12 30.03
CA HIS A 40 -3.43 -23.41 29.83
C HIS A 40 -2.67 -23.43 28.49
N ILE A 41 -1.60 -24.22 28.37
CA ILE A 41 -0.78 -24.27 27.15
C ILE A 41 -1.56 -24.75 25.91
N GLU A 42 -2.63 -25.51 26.12
CA GLU A 42 -3.53 -26.01 25.08
C GLU A 42 -4.79 -25.15 24.90
N ASN A 43 -4.90 -24.03 25.62
CA ASN A 43 -6.04 -23.15 25.48
C ASN A 43 -5.92 -22.34 24.18
N ASP A 44 -6.77 -22.62 23.20
CA ASP A 44 -6.76 -21.97 21.89
C ASP A 44 -6.81 -20.44 21.96
N ARG A 45 -7.56 -19.88 22.92
CA ARG A 45 -7.62 -18.43 23.13
C ARG A 45 -6.26 -17.88 23.58
N ALA A 46 -5.61 -18.52 24.56
CA ALA A 46 -4.30 -18.11 25.04
C ALA A 46 -3.23 -18.22 23.93
N ILE A 47 -3.25 -19.31 23.17
CA ILE A 47 -2.37 -19.48 22.00
C ILE A 47 -2.62 -18.35 20.98
N SER A 48 -3.88 -18.06 20.66
CA SER A 48 -4.26 -16.99 19.73
C SER A 48 -3.77 -15.61 20.21
N GLU A 49 -3.93 -15.28 21.50
CA GLU A 49 -3.43 -14.01 22.07
C GLU A 49 -1.91 -13.89 21.95
N ILE A 50 -1.16 -14.97 22.23
CA ILE A 50 0.31 -15.01 22.06
C ILE A 50 0.68 -14.79 20.58
N VAL A 51 0.00 -15.47 19.66
CA VAL A 51 0.24 -15.34 18.21
C VAL A 51 -0.05 -13.92 17.72
N GLN A 52 -1.13 -13.29 18.18
CA GLN A 52 -1.47 -11.91 17.84
C GLN A 52 -0.39 -10.92 18.32
N TYR A 53 0.05 -11.06 19.58
CA TYR A 53 1.12 -10.22 20.12
C TYR A 53 2.43 -10.40 19.35
N ALA A 54 2.80 -11.65 19.03
CA ALA A 54 4.00 -11.95 18.24
C ALA A 54 3.93 -11.36 16.82
N LYS A 55 2.76 -11.42 16.15
CA LYS A 55 2.54 -10.79 14.84
C LYS A 55 2.68 -9.26 14.92
N ALA A 56 2.10 -8.63 15.93
CA ALA A 56 2.20 -7.19 16.14
C ALA A 56 3.66 -6.75 16.41
N ALA A 57 4.37 -7.46 17.29
CA ALA A 57 5.78 -7.19 17.59
C ALA A 57 6.67 -7.37 16.34
N ARG A 58 6.43 -8.41 15.54
CA ARG A 58 7.10 -8.61 14.25
C ARG A 58 6.82 -7.46 13.29
N CYS A 59 5.57 -7.00 13.22
CA CYS A 59 5.16 -5.89 12.37
C CYS A 59 5.93 -4.61 12.72
N VAL A 60 5.95 -4.23 13.99
CA VAL A 60 6.72 -3.06 14.47
C VAL A 60 8.21 -3.19 14.12
N LYS A 61 8.79 -4.37 14.35
CA LYS A 61 10.20 -4.63 14.04
C LYS A 61 10.51 -4.50 12.54
N ARG A 62 9.61 -4.99 11.67
CA ARG A 62 9.79 -4.98 10.22
C ARG A 62 9.46 -3.64 9.58
N LEU A 63 8.59 -2.83 10.19
CA LEU A 63 8.31 -1.47 9.76
C LEU A 63 9.53 -0.58 9.93
N LYS A 64 10.29 -0.77 11.01
CA LYS A 64 11.54 -0.06 11.25
C LYS A 64 12.54 -0.28 10.10
N GLY A 65 12.95 0.81 9.49
CA GLY A 65 13.89 0.83 8.37
C GLY A 65 13.25 0.69 6.99
N LYS A 66 11.93 0.48 6.89
CA LYS A 66 11.21 0.53 5.61
C LYS A 66 11.36 1.89 4.96
N LYS A 67 11.55 1.90 3.64
CA LYS A 67 11.80 3.11 2.87
C LYS A 67 10.56 3.50 2.07
N ILE A 68 9.99 4.65 2.38
CA ILE A 68 8.89 5.26 1.62
C ILE A 68 9.51 6.31 0.70
N ALA A 69 9.17 6.26 -0.59
CA ALA A 69 9.56 7.29 -1.55
C ALA A 69 8.37 8.15 -1.94
N PHE A 70 8.59 9.46 -1.96
CA PHE A 70 7.71 10.41 -2.61
C PHE A 70 8.06 10.53 -4.10
N LEU A 71 7.04 10.58 -4.96
CA LEU A 71 7.19 10.89 -6.38
C LEU A 71 6.15 11.92 -6.83
N PRO A 72 6.55 13.18 -7.09
CA PRO A 72 7.76 13.83 -6.58
C PRO A 72 7.62 14.34 -5.15
N HIS A 73 6.39 14.63 -4.73
CA HIS A 73 6.06 15.28 -3.47
C HIS A 73 4.65 14.86 -3.02
N ARG A 74 4.19 15.43 -1.91
CA ARG A 74 2.78 15.45 -1.46
C ARG A 74 1.92 16.35 -2.34
N SER A 75 0.60 16.16 -2.37
CA SER A 75 -0.32 17.04 -3.12
C SER A 75 0.02 18.52 -2.94
N GLY A 76 0.20 19.25 -4.04
CA GLY A 76 0.59 20.66 -4.03
C GLY A 76 -0.56 21.63 -4.37
N ASP A 77 -1.54 21.14 -5.14
CA ASP A 77 -2.57 21.97 -5.76
C ASP A 77 -3.82 22.13 -4.87
N VAL A 78 -4.05 21.18 -3.97
CA VAL A 78 -5.19 21.17 -3.05
C VAL A 78 -4.67 21.00 -1.63
N PRO A 79 -5.08 21.85 -0.67
CA PRO A 79 -4.64 21.73 0.71
C PRO A 79 -5.29 20.53 1.42
N MET A 80 -4.71 19.34 1.24
CA MET A 80 -5.20 18.07 1.81
C MET A 80 -4.53 17.75 3.16
N TYR A 81 -4.56 18.66 4.13
CA TYR A 81 -3.67 18.66 5.32
C TYR A 81 -3.59 17.34 6.11
N ASP A 82 -4.58 16.47 6.01
CA ASP A 82 -4.61 15.13 6.58
C ASP A 82 -3.58 14.16 5.96
N THR A 83 -3.20 14.37 4.69
CA THR A 83 -2.13 13.61 4.02
C THR A 83 -0.72 14.11 4.38
N TYR A 84 -0.60 15.15 5.22
CA TYR A 84 0.63 15.85 5.59
C TYR A 84 1.03 15.60 7.06
N PRO A 85 1.29 14.35 7.48
CA PRO A 85 1.85 14.16 8.81
C PRO A 85 3.25 14.78 8.89
N ASP A 86 3.63 15.21 10.08
CA ASP A 86 5.02 15.62 10.37
C ASP A 86 5.95 14.43 10.07
N GLU A 87 6.75 14.56 9.01
CA GLU A 87 7.68 13.53 8.53
C GLU A 87 8.71 13.14 9.59
N ALA A 88 9.25 14.12 10.33
CA ALA A 88 10.24 13.87 11.38
C ALA A 88 9.60 13.11 12.54
N ARG A 89 8.38 13.48 12.92
CA ARG A 89 7.59 12.76 13.92
C ARG A 89 7.26 11.34 13.44
N MET A 90 6.85 11.16 12.18
CA MET A 90 6.54 9.86 11.60
C MET A 90 7.78 8.94 11.61
N MET A 91 8.93 9.44 11.17
CA MET A 91 10.21 8.73 11.23
C MET A 91 10.61 8.40 12.67
N GLY A 92 10.43 9.33 13.62
CA GLY A 92 10.73 9.11 15.03
C GLY A 92 9.84 8.04 15.68
N GLN A 93 8.54 8.02 15.34
CA GLN A 93 7.57 7.09 15.91
C GLN A 93 7.66 5.68 15.31
N THR A 94 7.91 5.57 14.00
CA THR A 94 7.82 4.30 13.27
C THR A 94 9.19 3.72 12.89
N GLY A 95 10.22 4.57 12.83
CA GLY A 95 11.55 4.20 12.36
C GLY A 95 11.65 4.00 10.84
N ILE A 96 10.65 4.40 10.06
CA ILE A 96 10.74 4.41 8.59
C ILE A 96 11.81 5.40 8.10
N LYS A 97 12.17 5.29 6.83
CA LYS A 97 13.01 6.25 6.12
C LYS A 97 12.19 6.87 4.99
N ILE A 98 12.37 8.17 4.79
CA ILE A 98 11.75 8.92 3.70
C ILE A 98 12.80 9.22 2.65
N SER A 99 12.40 9.18 1.39
CA SER A 99 13.23 9.55 0.24
C SER A 99 12.38 10.20 -0.84
N PHE A 100 13.03 10.87 -1.78
CA PHE A 100 12.37 11.59 -2.86
C PHE A 100 12.88 11.08 -4.20
N ILE A 101 11.97 10.90 -5.15
CA ILE A 101 12.25 10.57 -6.54
C ILE A 101 11.79 11.77 -7.36
N TYR A 102 12.71 12.36 -8.13
CA TYR A 102 12.36 13.50 -8.97
C TYR A 102 11.68 13.05 -10.27
N VAL A 103 10.75 13.86 -10.78
CA VAL A 103 10.05 13.59 -12.05
C VAL A 103 11.02 13.34 -13.21
N ASN A 104 12.12 14.10 -13.26
CA ASN A 104 13.14 13.94 -14.30
C ASN A 104 13.80 12.54 -14.28
N GLU A 105 13.91 11.90 -13.11
CA GLU A 105 14.46 10.54 -13.04
C GLU A 105 13.55 9.54 -13.76
N LEU A 106 12.23 9.66 -13.57
CA LEU A 106 11.26 8.85 -14.29
C LEU A 106 11.30 9.15 -15.79
N LEU A 107 11.35 10.42 -16.19
CA LEU A 107 11.43 10.82 -17.58
C LEU A 107 12.66 10.24 -18.30
N VAL A 108 13.84 10.34 -17.68
CA VAL A 108 15.08 9.76 -18.22
C VAL A 108 14.98 8.23 -18.28
N LYS A 109 14.32 7.59 -17.30
CA LYS A 109 14.10 6.15 -17.32
C LYS A 109 13.18 5.74 -18.48
N MET A 110 12.08 6.47 -18.71
CA MET A 110 11.16 6.25 -19.83
C MET A 110 11.85 6.32 -21.19
N GLN A 111 12.77 7.28 -21.37
CA GLN A 111 13.57 7.42 -22.60
C GLN A 111 14.51 6.24 -22.85
N LYS A 112 14.89 5.50 -21.81
CA LYS A 112 15.80 4.34 -21.88
C LYS A 112 15.09 3.00 -22.01
N VAL A 113 13.76 2.94 -21.80
CA VAL A 113 12.98 1.71 -22.00
C VAL A 113 13.01 1.32 -23.48
N LYS A 114 13.31 0.05 -23.76
CA LYS A 114 13.41 -0.43 -25.14
C LYS A 114 12.02 -0.50 -25.78
N GLU A 115 11.98 -0.34 -27.10
CA GLU A 115 10.73 -0.47 -27.86
C GLU A 115 10.11 -1.86 -27.71
N ALA A 116 10.93 -2.92 -27.78
CA ALA A 116 10.46 -4.29 -27.63
C ALA A 116 9.78 -4.53 -26.27
N GLU A 117 10.37 -4.05 -25.16
CA GLU A 117 9.77 -4.18 -23.82
C GLU A 117 8.44 -3.42 -23.73
N THR A 118 8.37 -2.24 -24.36
CA THR A 118 7.15 -1.44 -24.41
C THR A 118 6.05 -2.16 -25.20
N GLU A 119 6.41 -2.75 -26.34
CA GLU A 119 5.50 -3.48 -27.21
C GLU A 119 4.97 -4.76 -26.54
N ASP A 120 5.85 -5.52 -25.89
CA ASP A 120 5.49 -6.73 -25.14
C ASP A 120 4.45 -6.43 -24.05
N LEU A 121 4.69 -5.39 -23.24
CA LEU A 121 3.73 -4.98 -22.22
C LEU A 121 2.45 -4.38 -22.82
N THR A 122 2.54 -3.71 -23.97
CA THR A 122 1.34 -3.22 -24.65
C THR A 122 0.43 -4.38 -25.05
N GLU A 123 0.98 -5.42 -25.67
CA GLU A 123 0.24 -6.63 -26.03
C GLU A 123 -0.30 -7.38 -24.81
N GLU A 124 0.48 -7.48 -23.72
CA GLU A 124 0.03 -8.02 -22.44
C GLU A 124 -1.21 -7.26 -21.93
N LEU A 125 -1.22 -5.93 -21.99
CA LEU A 125 -2.36 -5.12 -21.56
C LEU A 125 -3.60 -5.36 -22.44
N TYR A 126 -3.45 -5.50 -23.76
CA TYR A 126 -4.58 -5.85 -24.66
C TYR A 126 -5.13 -7.26 -24.41
N GLN A 127 -4.29 -8.19 -23.97
CA GLN A 127 -4.71 -9.55 -23.61
C GLN A 127 -5.40 -9.57 -22.25
N MET A 128 -4.84 -8.89 -21.25
CA MET A 128 -5.38 -8.88 -19.88
C MET A 128 -6.65 -8.02 -19.75
N CYS A 129 -6.70 -6.89 -20.46
CA CYS A 129 -7.74 -5.87 -20.28
C CYS A 129 -8.63 -5.70 -21.52
N GLU A 130 -9.86 -5.26 -21.29
CA GLU A 130 -10.71 -4.72 -22.34
C GLU A 130 -10.39 -3.24 -22.55
N VAL A 131 -9.74 -2.89 -23.67
CA VAL A 131 -9.41 -1.49 -24.00
C VAL A 131 -10.62 -0.85 -24.65
N ILE A 132 -11.18 0.19 -24.02
CA ILE A 132 -12.44 0.80 -24.47
C ILE A 132 -12.17 2.03 -25.35
N GLU A 133 -11.50 3.05 -24.80
CA GLU A 133 -11.24 4.31 -25.49
C GLU A 133 -9.77 4.61 -25.80
N PRO A 134 -8.79 4.24 -24.95
CA PRO A 134 -7.39 4.53 -25.22
C PRO A 134 -6.93 3.99 -26.59
N THR A 135 -6.28 4.86 -27.37
CA THR A 135 -5.57 4.46 -28.58
C THR A 135 -4.38 3.57 -28.23
N ARG A 136 -3.94 2.75 -29.18
CA ARG A 136 -2.74 1.92 -28.99
C ARG A 136 -1.50 2.72 -28.61
N LYS A 137 -1.37 3.95 -29.13
CA LYS A 137 -0.29 4.87 -28.79
C LYS A 137 -0.32 5.30 -27.32
N GLU A 138 -1.50 5.56 -26.78
CA GLU A 138 -1.69 5.90 -25.36
C GLU A 138 -1.41 4.70 -24.46
N VAL A 139 -1.90 3.51 -24.82
CA VAL A 139 -1.59 2.27 -24.09
C VAL A 139 -0.08 1.99 -24.10
N SER A 140 0.58 2.17 -25.24
CA SER A 140 2.04 2.03 -25.36
C SER A 140 2.81 3.03 -24.52
N LEU A 141 2.37 4.30 -24.45
CA LEU A 141 2.97 5.29 -23.57
C LEU A 141 2.78 4.92 -22.08
N ALA A 142 1.60 4.43 -21.69
CA ALA A 142 1.34 3.95 -20.34
C ALA A 142 2.18 2.71 -19.98
N ALA A 143 2.36 1.78 -20.93
CA ALA A 143 3.25 0.63 -20.79
C ALA A 143 4.71 1.07 -20.57
N ARG A 144 5.21 1.99 -21.40
CA ARG A 144 6.57 2.55 -21.25
C ARG A 144 6.78 3.22 -19.89
N GLN A 145 5.81 4.03 -19.45
CA GLN A 145 5.84 4.67 -18.14
C GLN A 145 5.81 3.65 -17.01
N ALA A 146 4.99 2.60 -17.12
CA ALA A 146 4.89 1.53 -16.14
C ALA A 146 6.23 0.80 -15.97
N ILE A 147 6.87 0.39 -17.07
CA ILE A 147 8.19 -0.27 -17.04
C ILE A 147 9.23 0.64 -16.40
N ALA A 148 9.26 1.92 -16.80
CA ALA A 148 10.20 2.90 -16.23
C ALA A 148 9.98 3.07 -14.72
N LEU A 149 8.73 3.17 -14.27
CA LEU A 149 8.39 3.31 -12.86
C LEU A 149 8.81 2.08 -12.05
N GLU A 150 8.53 0.88 -12.56
CA GLU A 150 8.95 -0.39 -11.95
C GLU A 150 10.47 -0.47 -11.77
N GLN A 151 11.22 -0.21 -12.84
CA GLN A 151 12.68 -0.22 -12.80
C GLN A 151 13.25 0.86 -11.86
N LEU A 152 12.57 2.01 -11.74
CA LEU A 152 13.01 3.12 -10.90
C LEU A 152 12.82 2.80 -9.41
N VAL A 153 11.66 2.26 -9.01
CA VAL A 153 11.42 1.89 -7.61
C VAL A 153 12.30 0.73 -7.16
N GLU A 154 12.58 -0.22 -8.07
CA GLU A 154 13.51 -1.32 -7.82
C GLU A 154 14.94 -0.80 -7.59
N GLU A 155 15.42 0.09 -8.45
CA GLU A 155 16.74 0.73 -8.33
C GLU A 155 16.86 1.51 -7.00
N LYS A 156 15.80 2.22 -6.60
CA LYS A 156 15.76 3.00 -5.36
C LYS A 156 15.58 2.13 -4.10
N LYS A 157 15.26 0.84 -4.25
CA LYS A 157 15.02 -0.13 -3.17
C LYS A 157 14.02 0.40 -2.14
N VAL A 158 12.87 0.86 -2.63
CA VAL A 158 11.78 1.39 -1.79
C VAL A 158 10.78 0.29 -1.45
N ASP A 159 10.13 0.41 -0.31
CA ASP A 159 9.10 -0.53 0.16
C ASP A 159 7.67 0.00 -0.07
N ALA A 160 7.54 1.32 -0.23
CA ALA A 160 6.30 2.00 -0.58
C ALA A 160 6.58 3.23 -1.45
N LEU A 161 5.62 3.55 -2.32
CA LEU A 161 5.63 4.73 -3.17
C LEU A 161 4.40 5.59 -2.84
N ALA A 162 4.64 6.79 -2.31
CA ALA A 162 3.63 7.82 -2.14
C ALA A 162 3.73 8.75 -3.35
N ILE A 163 2.82 8.61 -4.31
CA ILE A 163 2.89 9.26 -5.62
C ILE A 163 1.83 10.35 -5.73
N ASP A 164 2.23 11.49 -6.27
CA ASP A 164 1.35 12.60 -6.59
C ASP A 164 1.45 12.90 -8.09
N MET A 165 0.30 12.89 -8.77
CA MET A 165 0.23 12.88 -10.23
C MET A 165 0.19 14.28 -10.83
N PHE A 166 -0.23 15.26 -10.03
CA PHE A 166 -0.42 16.65 -10.41
C PHE A 166 0.24 17.57 -9.38
N PRO A 167 0.69 18.78 -9.78
CA PRO A 167 0.66 19.33 -11.12
C PRO A 167 1.85 18.87 -11.99
N GLY A 168 2.86 18.23 -11.39
CA GLY A 168 4.17 18.06 -12.04
C GLY A 168 4.33 16.79 -12.88
N LEU A 169 3.95 15.63 -12.34
CA LEU A 169 4.32 14.32 -12.90
C LEU A 169 3.68 14.09 -14.28
N THR A 170 2.35 14.25 -14.37
CA THR A 170 1.60 13.93 -15.58
C THR A 170 1.94 14.84 -16.76
N PRO A 171 2.00 16.19 -16.63
CA PRO A 171 2.34 17.05 -17.76
C PRO A 171 3.75 16.83 -18.30
N ILE A 172 4.70 16.42 -17.45
CA ILE A 172 6.09 16.16 -17.86
C ILE A 172 6.24 14.78 -18.50
N CYS A 173 5.60 13.74 -17.95
CA CYS A 173 5.69 12.38 -18.48
C CYS A 173 4.69 12.09 -19.61
N GLY A 174 3.67 12.95 -19.80
CA GLY A 174 2.65 12.83 -20.84
C GLY A 174 1.60 11.73 -20.59
N MET A 175 1.58 11.14 -19.39
CA MET A 175 0.67 10.06 -19.03
C MET A 175 0.49 9.99 -17.51
N ILE A 176 -0.72 9.67 -17.06
CA ILE A 176 -0.99 9.37 -15.65
C ILE A 176 -0.45 7.97 -15.34
N PRO A 177 0.34 7.79 -14.25
CA PRO A 177 1.05 6.54 -13.94
C PRO A 177 0.18 5.38 -13.45
N CYS A 178 -1.15 5.39 -13.67
CA CYS A 178 -2.07 4.42 -13.08
C CYS A 178 -1.78 2.97 -13.47
N VAL A 179 -1.41 2.69 -14.73
CA VAL A 179 -1.01 1.32 -15.15
C VAL A 179 0.24 0.87 -14.39
N GLY A 180 1.24 1.76 -14.24
CA GLY A 180 2.44 1.46 -13.48
C GLY A 180 2.16 1.19 -12.01
N MET A 181 1.30 1.99 -11.39
CA MET A 181 0.91 1.82 -9.99
C MET A 181 0.15 0.50 -9.77
N ALA A 182 -0.82 0.17 -10.60
CA ALA A 182 -1.56 -1.09 -10.50
C ALA A 182 -0.62 -2.30 -10.60
N ARG A 183 0.35 -2.27 -11.52
CA ARG A 183 1.37 -3.33 -11.63
C ARG A 183 2.29 -3.39 -10.41
N LEU A 184 2.70 -2.25 -9.86
CA LEU A 184 3.47 -2.20 -8.63
C LEU A 184 2.71 -2.86 -7.47
N ILE A 185 1.42 -2.58 -7.34
CA ILE A 185 0.55 -3.21 -6.33
C ILE A 185 0.44 -4.72 -6.55
N ASP A 186 0.30 -5.19 -7.79
CA ASP A 186 0.31 -6.63 -8.11
C ASP A 186 1.64 -7.31 -7.77
N LYS A 187 2.76 -6.60 -7.91
CA LYS A 187 4.10 -7.02 -7.43
C LYS A 187 4.25 -6.91 -5.91
N GLY A 188 3.19 -6.53 -5.21
CA GLY A 188 3.12 -6.40 -3.77
C GLY A 188 3.67 -5.08 -3.22
N MET A 189 4.10 -4.12 -4.05
CA MET A 189 4.51 -2.80 -3.55
C MET A 189 3.32 -2.07 -2.92
N ILE A 190 3.57 -1.28 -1.87
CA ILE A 190 2.56 -0.33 -1.39
C ILE A 190 2.61 0.91 -2.27
N VAL A 191 1.46 1.32 -2.80
CA VAL A 191 1.34 2.56 -3.56
C VAL A 191 0.19 3.38 -2.98
N THR A 192 0.44 4.65 -2.70
CA THR A 192 -0.57 5.61 -2.24
C THR A 192 -0.59 6.82 -3.15
N THR A 193 -1.76 7.42 -3.34
CA THR A 193 -1.95 8.62 -4.16
C THR A 193 -1.77 9.89 -3.32
N GLU A 194 -1.70 11.05 -3.97
CA GLU A 194 -1.61 12.39 -3.36
C GLU A 194 -0.41 12.58 -2.42
N GLY A 195 0.59 11.68 -2.52
CA GLY A 195 1.68 11.59 -1.57
C GLY A 195 1.24 11.37 -0.13
N ASP A 196 0.19 10.57 0.11
CA ASP A 196 -0.28 10.29 1.47
C ASP A 196 0.68 9.37 2.23
N LEU A 197 1.43 9.98 3.16
CA LEU A 197 2.38 9.27 4.02
C LEU A 197 1.70 8.48 5.15
N SER A 198 0.58 8.98 5.67
CA SER A 198 -0.17 8.31 6.75
C SER A 198 -0.73 6.98 6.26
N VAL A 199 -1.36 6.98 5.09
CA VAL A 199 -1.87 5.77 4.45
C VAL A 199 -0.73 4.86 4.00
N ALA A 200 0.41 5.39 3.53
CA ALA A 200 1.54 4.55 3.15
C ALA A 200 2.08 3.73 4.33
N VAL A 201 2.19 4.34 5.52
CA VAL A 201 2.58 3.66 6.76
C VAL A 201 1.52 2.64 7.19
N ALA A 202 0.24 3.02 7.18
CA ALA A 202 -0.86 2.12 7.52
C ALA A 202 -0.90 0.89 6.58
N ALA A 203 -0.70 1.10 5.29
CA ALA A 203 -0.69 0.06 4.28
C ALA A 203 0.51 -0.89 4.44
N LEU A 204 1.70 -0.39 4.82
CA LEU A 204 2.84 -1.24 5.18
C LEU A 204 2.53 -2.13 6.39
N ILE A 205 1.84 -1.60 7.40
CA ILE A 205 1.39 -2.36 8.57
C ILE A 205 0.38 -3.44 8.15
N ILE A 206 -0.66 -3.06 7.40
CA ILE A 206 -1.68 -3.99 6.91
C ILE A 206 -1.04 -5.13 6.11
N LYS A 207 -0.17 -4.81 5.15
CA LYS A 207 0.53 -5.80 4.34
C LYS A 207 1.37 -6.76 5.18
N GLU A 208 2.07 -6.28 6.21
CA GLU A 208 2.87 -7.13 7.09
C GLU A 208 2.00 -8.06 7.96
N LEU A 209 0.78 -7.64 8.29
CA LEU A 209 -0.19 -8.44 9.05
C LEU A 209 -0.93 -9.47 8.18
N CYS A 210 -1.33 -9.09 6.96
CA CYS A 210 -2.18 -9.91 6.10
C CYS A 210 -1.42 -10.67 4.99
N GLY A 211 -0.23 -10.21 4.60
CA GLY A 211 0.57 -10.79 3.52
C GLY A 211 -0.03 -10.63 2.12
N LYS A 212 -1.04 -9.77 1.93
CA LYS A 212 -1.75 -9.55 0.67
C LYS A 212 -1.47 -8.14 0.12
N PRO A 213 -1.69 -7.91 -1.20
CA PRO A 213 -1.74 -6.56 -1.76
C PRO A 213 -2.77 -5.69 -1.02
N VAL A 214 -2.49 -4.38 -0.95
CA VAL A 214 -3.33 -3.40 -0.25
C VAL A 214 -3.90 -2.43 -1.27
N HIS A 215 -5.21 -2.19 -1.19
CA HIS A 215 -5.92 -1.20 -1.99
C HIS A 215 -5.88 0.14 -1.26
N PHE A 216 -5.40 1.20 -1.92
CA PHE A 216 -5.64 2.56 -1.46
C PHE A 216 -7.12 2.92 -1.65
N TRP A 217 -7.81 3.28 -0.58
CA TRP A 217 -9.26 3.44 -0.59
C TRP A 217 -9.68 4.82 -0.13
N GLU A 218 -10.51 5.48 -0.93
CA GLU A 218 -11.24 6.69 -0.55
C GLU A 218 -12.76 6.40 -0.62
N ASN A 219 -13.52 6.97 0.31
CA ASN A 219 -14.98 6.90 0.28
C ASN A 219 -15.51 7.97 -0.68
N LEU A 220 -16.09 7.55 -1.81
CA LEU A 220 -16.50 8.45 -2.88
C LEU A 220 -17.99 8.79 -2.82
N MET A 221 -18.83 7.82 -2.46
CA MET A 221 -20.29 7.98 -2.38
C MET A 221 -20.89 6.97 -1.41
N PHE A 222 -22.09 7.24 -0.91
CA PHE A 222 -22.84 6.27 -0.11
C PHE A 222 -24.28 6.14 -0.61
N ASP A 223 -24.88 4.99 -0.34
CA ASP A 223 -26.29 4.69 -0.59
C ASP A 223 -26.91 4.29 0.77
N GLU A 224 -27.75 5.16 1.31
CA GLU A 224 -28.35 4.98 2.65
C GLU A 224 -29.35 3.81 2.67
N GLU A 225 -30.20 3.68 1.65
CA GLU A 225 -31.20 2.61 1.58
C GLU A 225 -30.55 1.23 1.51
N LYS A 226 -29.44 1.11 0.77
CA LYS A 226 -28.68 -0.15 0.68
C LYS A 226 -27.65 -0.32 1.79
N ASN A 227 -27.38 0.73 2.58
CA ASN A 227 -26.29 0.80 3.54
C ASN A 227 -24.93 0.47 2.91
N TRP A 228 -24.63 1.08 1.76
CA TRP A 228 -23.40 0.86 1.00
C TRP A 228 -22.51 2.09 0.98
N VAL A 229 -21.21 1.86 0.95
CA VAL A 229 -20.21 2.88 0.61
C VAL A 229 -19.54 2.44 -0.69
N LEU A 230 -19.63 3.30 -1.71
CA LEU A 230 -18.81 3.21 -2.90
C LEU A 230 -17.49 3.89 -2.61
N GLY A 231 -16.41 3.17 -2.81
CA GLY A 231 -15.08 3.73 -2.71
C GLY A 231 -14.10 3.06 -3.65
N GLY A 232 -12.89 3.56 -3.56
CA GLY A 232 -11.83 3.39 -4.54
C GLY A 232 -11.13 4.73 -4.70
N HIS A 233 -10.33 4.86 -5.73
CA HIS A 233 -9.70 6.12 -6.10
C HIS A 233 -9.42 6.04 -7.61
N GLU A 234 -8.58 6.90 -8.17
CA GLU A 234 -8.17 6.79 -9.57
C GLU A 234 -7.56 5.42 -9.90
N GLY A 235 -7.54 5.06 -11.19
CA GLY A 235 -7.31 3.68 -11.66
C GLY A 235 -6.01 3.00 -11.22
N GLY A 236 -5.08 3.72 -10.59
CA GLY A 236 -3.83 3.19 -10.04
C GLY A 236 -3.88 2.76 -8.58
N SER A 237 -5.03 2.92 -7.91
CA SER A 237 -5.17 2.66 -6.46
C SER A 237 -5.28 1.19 -6.07
N ALA A 238 -5.57 0.31 -7.03
CA ALA A 238 -5.63 -1.15 -6.86
C ALA A 238 -4.85 -1.87 -7.96
N GLY A 239 -4.32 -3.06 -7.64
CA GLY A 239 -3.68 -3.93 -8.63
C GLY A 239 -4.68 -4.65 -9.52
N PHE A 240 -4.28 -5.01 -10.75
CA PHE A 240 -5.16 -5.71 -11.69
C PHE A 240 -5.65 -7.05 -11.14
N THR A 241 -4.84 -7.73 -10.33
CA THR A 241 -5.18 -9.02 -9.72
C THR A 241 -6.29 -8.92 -8.67
N MET A 242 -6.63 -7.71 -8.21
CA MET A 242 -7.71 -7.46 -7.27
C MET A 242 -9.09 -7.41 -7.94
N ALA A 243 -9.14 -7.35 -9.27
CA ALA A 243 -10.38 -7.39 -10.03
C ALA A 243 -11.21 -8.63 -9.72
N LYS A 244 -12.54 -8.48 -9.77
CA LYS A 244 -13.49 -9.55 -9.53
C LYS A 244 -13.18 -10.74 -10.43
N ARG A 245 -13.11 -11.94 -9.83
CA ARG A 245 -12.80 -13.18 -10.55
C ARG A 245 -13.77 -13.39 -11.70
N GLY A 246 -13.25 -13.81 -12.85
CA GLY A 246 -14.03 -14.04 -14.07
C GLY A 246 -14.42 -12.76 -14.82
N THR A 247 -13.91 -11.59 -14.42
CA THR A 247 -14.05 -10.33 -15.16
C THR A 247 -12.71 -9.89 -15.72
N ARG A 248 -12.74 -9.11 -16.81
CA ARG A 248 -11.55 -8.45 -17.35
C ARG A 248 -11.56 -6.98 -16.91
N PRO A 249 -10.46 -6.46 -16.34
CA PRO A 249 -10.33 -5.03 -16.13
C PRO A 249 -10.50 -4.27 -17.44
N LYS A 250 -11.06 -3.06 -17.36
CA LYS A 250 -11.16 -2.15 -18.49
C LYS A 250 -10.02 -1.15 -18.45
N LEU A 251 -9.47 -0.78 -19.60
CA LEU A 251 -8.62 0.40 -19.73
C LEU A 251 -9.44 1.53 -20.35
N ARG A 252 -9.49 2.66 -19.64
CA ARG A 252 -10.32 3.82 -20.01
C ARG A 252 -9.54 5.12 -20.00
N ASN A 253 -10.03 6.11 -20.74
CA ASN A 253 -9.46 7.45 -20.74
C ASN A 253 -9.91 8.29 -19.53
N THR A 254 -9.07 9.24 -19.10
CA THR A 254 -9.36 10.24 -18.04
C THR A 254 -10.60 11.10 -18.31
N GLN A 255 -11.02 11.20 -19.57
CA GLN A 255 -12.14 12.01 -20.07
C GLN A 255 -13.52 11.63 -19.47
N TYR A 256 -13.63 10.48 -18.81
CA TYR A 256 -14.84 10.03 -18.09
C TYR A 256 -14.93 10.53 -16.65
N ILE A 257 -13.83 11.05 -16.12
CA ILE A 257 -13.83 11.95 -14.97
C ILE A 257 -14.00 13.35 -15.58
N ASN A 258 -14.79 14.25 -14.98
CA ASN A 258 -15.17 15.56 -15.57
C ASN A 258 -14.01 16.57 -15.72
N PHE A 259 -12.82 16.10 -16.10
CA PHE A 259 -11.62 16.87 -16.39
C PHE A 259 -11.73 17.69 -17.68
N GLY A 260 -12.67 17.38 -18.57
CA GLY A 260 -12.92 18.18 -19.78
C GLY A 260 -13.32 19.63 -19.50
N ASN A 261 -13.79 19.92 -18.27
CA ASN A 261 -14.11 21.27 -17.79
C ASN A 261 -13.05 21.85 -16.84
N CYS A 262 -11.92 21.16 -16.64
CA CYS A 262 -10.81 21.61 -15.80
C CYS A 262 -9.63 22.05 -16.69
N PRO A 263 -9.36 23.37 -16.83
CA PRO A 263 -8.21 23.86 -17.58
C PRO A 263 -6.90 23.25 -17.08
N GLY A 264 -6.13 22.62 -17.98
CA GLY A 264 -4.84 21.98 -17.64
C GLY A 264 -4.91 20.50 -17.27
N ALA A 265 -6.12 19.92 -17.19
CA ALA A 265 -6.26 18.48 -16.94
C ALA A 265 -5.72 17.65 -18.11
N PRO A 266 -5.10 16.49 -17.85
CA PRO A 266 -4.50 15.68 -18.90
C PRO A 266 -5.60 15.07 -19.75
N TYR A 267 -5.62 15.52 -21.01
CA TYR A 267 -6.60 15.09 -22.00
C TYR A 267 -6.59 13.57 -22.22
N ASN A 268 -5.47 12.90 -21.94
CA ASN A 268 -5.26 11.48 -22.20
C ASN A 268 -4.58 10.80 -20.99
N GLY A 269 -5.27 9.90 -20.31
CA GLY A 269 -4.69 9.03 -19.29
C GLY A 269 -5.29 7.64 -19.37
N VAL A 270 -4.46 6.60 -19.33
CA VAL A 270 -4.92 5.20 -19.40
C VAL A 270 -5.14 4.68 -17.98
N LEU A 271 -6.41 4.52 -17.61
CA LEU A 271 -6.84 4.18 -16.28
C LEU A 271 -7.43 2.76 -16.23
N PRO A 272 -6.92 1.87 -15.37
CA PRO A 272 -7.61 0.64 -15.01
C PRO A 272 -8.95 0.93 -14.33
N GLN A 273 -10.02 0.24 -14.77
CA GLN A 273 -11.34 0.28 -14.16
C GLN A 273 -11.88 -1.14 -13.97
N PHE A 274 -12.26 -1.47 -12.74
CA PHE A 274 -12.89 -2.74 -12.40
C PHE A 274 -13.59 -2.66 -11.04
N ILE A 275 -14.43 -3.66 -10.74
CA ILE A 275 -14.94 -3.90 -9.40
C ILE A 275 -14.04 -4.92 -8.72
N THR A 276 -13.64 -4.66 -7.48
CA THR A 276 -12.83 -5.60 -6.69
C THR A 276 -13.60 -6.86 -6.35
N ASN A 277 -12.89 -7.95 -6.08
CA ASN A 277 -13.54 -9.22 -5.73
C ASN A 277 -14.33 -9.10 -4.41
N PRO A 278 -15.60 -9.55 -4.35
CA PRO A 278 -16.37 -9.48 -3.10
C PRO A 278 -15.76 -10.40 -2.04
N GLY A 279 -15.83 -9.95 -0.80
CA GLY A 279 -15.37 -10.71 0.36
C GLY A 279 -15.20 -9.82 1.60
N PRO A 280 -14.80 -10.43 2.73
CA PRO A 280 -14.39 -9.66 3.90
C PRO A 280 -13.19 -8.76 3.55
N VAL A 281 -13.32 -7.49 3.89
CA VAL A 281 -12.25 -6.49 3.81
C VAL A 281 -11.51 -6.37 5.13
#